data_AF-A0A0D1JN42-F1
#
_entry.id   AF-A0A0D1JN42-F1
#
_cell.length_a   1.000
_cell.length_b   1.000
_cell.length_c   1.000
_cell.angle_alpha   90.00
_cell.angle_beta   90.00
_cell.angle_gamma   90.00
#
_symmetry.space_group_name_H-M   'P 1'
#
loop_
_entity.id
_entity.type
_entity.pdbx_description
1 polymer ?
#
loop_
_entity_poly.entity_id
_entity_poly.type
_entity_poly.pdbx_seq_one_letter_code
_entity_poly.pdbx_strand_id
1 'polypeptide(L)' 'MSENQVMEVVKVRFTGNHPADDKMITRTFYVKPGTTEAQLRQLAKVVEVLGVEPAVTEIKVVAAKNVPVVA' A
#
# COMPACT_ATOMS: atom_id res chain seq x y z
N MET A 1 -27.68 -13.59 -8.13
CA MET A 1 -26.60 -13.18 -9.04
C MET A 1 -25.82 -12.11 -8.30
N SER A 2 -24.73 -12.46 -7.63
CA SER A 2 -23.89 -11.47 -6.97
C SER A 2 -23.16 -10.71 -8.06
N GLU A 3 -23.50 -9.43 -8.26
CA GLU A 3 -22.71 -8.55 -9.11
C GLU A 3 -21.29 -8.55 -8.56
N ASN A 4 -20.33 -9.03 -9.35
CA ASN A 4 -18.91 -8.86 -9.04
C ASN A 4 -18.64 -7.35 -8.99
N GLN A 5 -18.67 -6.77 -7.80
CA GLN A 5 -18.34 -5.37 -7.60
C GLN A 5 -16.86 -5.20 -7.91
N VAL A 6 -16.56 -4.42 -8.95
CA VAL A 6 -15.20 -4.01 -9.28
C VAL A 6 -14.94 -2.65 -8.66
N MET A 7 -13.89 -2.55 -7.86
CA MET A 7 -13.45 -1.28 -7.29
C MET A 7 -12.22 -0.80 -8.05
N GLU A 8 -12.25 0.44 -8.51
CA GLU A 8 -11.06 1.12 -8.99
C GLU A 8 -10.13 1.34 -7.80
N VAL A 9 -8.85 0.99 -7.97
CA VAL A 9 -7.81 1.18 -6.96
C VAL A 9 -6.55 1.75 -7.59
N VAL A 10 -5.73 2.38 -6.76
CA VAL A 10 -4.41 2.85 -7.09
C VAL A 10 -3.40 1.93 -6.40
N LYS A 11 -2.43 1.42 -7.15
CA LYS A 11 -1.34 0.63 -6.57
C LYS A 11 -0.32 1.58 -5.96
N VAL A 12 0.08 1.34 -4.70
CA VAL A 12 1.10 2.11 -3.99
C VAL A 12 2.19 1.16 -3.54
N ARG A 13 3.45 1.56 -3.68
CA ARG A 13 4.61 0.84 -3.18
C ARG A 13 5.22 1.59 -2.01
N PHE A 14 5.48 0.86 -0.93
CA PHE A 14 6.28 1.33 0.18
C PHE A 14 7.60 0.57 0.19
N THR A 15 8.70 1.29 0.34
CA THR A 15 10.04 0.71 0.44
C THR A 15 10.63 1.04 1.81
N GLY A 16 11.12 0.04 2.52
CA GLY A 16 11.79 0.20 3.81
C GLY A 16 13.05 -0.66 3.92
N ASN A 17 13.96 -0.29 4.83
CA ASN A 17 15.16 -1.07 5.12
C ASN A 17 14.95 -1.87 6.39
N HIS A 18 15.01 -3.20 6.32
CA HIS A 18 14.89 -4.05 7.52
C HIS A 18 16.10 -3.85 8.45
N PRO A 19 15.93 -3.59 9.76
CA PRO A 19 17.03 -3.13 10.61
C PRO A 19 17.99 -4.28 10.97
N ALA A 20 17.51 -5.52 10.82
CA ALA A 20 18.29 -6.71 11.16
C ALA A 20 19.22 -7.17 10.04
N ASP A 21 18.88 -6.89 8.77
CA ASP A 21 19.55 -7.52 7.62
C ASP A 21 19.92 -6.54 6.49
N ASP A 22 19.69 -5.23 6.66
CA ASP A 22 19.87 -4.18 5.63
C ASP A 22 19.21 -4.50 4.28
N LYS A 23 18.23 -5.41 4.27
CA LYS A 23 17.48 -5.77 3.08
C LYS A 23 16.40 -4.72 2.84
N MET A 24 16.39 -4.16 1.64
CA MET A 24 15.25 -3.39 1.14
C MET A 24 14.06 -4.32 0.95
N ILE A 25 12.96 -4.02 1.64
CA ILE A 25 11.69 -4.70 1.43
C ILE A 25 10.74 -3.74 0.73
N THR A 26 10.02 -4.25 -0.26
CA THR A 26 9.01 -3.50 -1.01
C THR A 26 7.65 -4.13 -0.79
N ARG A 27 6.70 -3.32 -0.30
CA ARG A 27 5.30 -3.73 -0.10
C ARG A 27 4.38 -3.00 -1.05
N THR A 28 3.43 -3.73 -1.60
CA THR A 28 2.43 -3.18 -2.51
C THR A 28 1.08 -3.15 -1.82
N PHE A 29 0.43 -1.99 -1.83
CA PHE A 29 -0.92 -1.78 -1.35
C PHE A 29 -1.82 -1.32 -2.50
N TYR A 30 -3.12 -1.59 -2.39
CA TYR A 30 -4.13 -1.07 -3.28
C TYR A 30 -5.04 -0.15 -2.48
N VAL A 31 -5.06 1.12 -2.82
CA VAL A 31 -5.83 2.16 -2.12
C VAL A 31 -6.91 2.72 -3.06
N LYS A 32 -7.91 3.42 -2.51
CA LYS A 32 -8.94 4.05 -3.35
C LYS A 32 -8.36 5.22 -4.16
N PRO A 33 -8.87 5.51 -5.38
CA PRO A 33 -8.57 6.75 -6.07
C PRO A 33 -8.88 7.97 -5.19
N GLY A 34 -8.05 9.02 -5.30
CA GLY A 34 -8.19 10.21 -4.47
C GLY A 34 -7.66 10.09 -3.03
N THR A 35 -7.05 8.96 -2.65
CA THR A 35 -6.36 8.84 -1.36
C THR A 35 -5.27 9.93 -1.26
N THR A 36 -5.33 10.72 -0.20
CA THR A 36 -4.42 11.86 -0.01
C THR A 36 -3.06 11.41 0.47
N GLU A 37 -2.04 12.27 0.30
CA GLU A 37 -0.70 12.01 0.83
C GLU A 37 -0.70 11.77 2.34
N ALA A 38 -1.52 12.51 3.11
CA ALA A 38 -1.65 12.32 4.55
C ALA A 38 -2.17 10.92 4.91
N GLN A 39 -3.16 10.42 4.16
CA GLN A 39 -3.68 9.07 4.33
C GLN A 39 -2.64 8.00 3.95
N LEU A 40 -1.85 8.23 2.90
CA LEU A 40 -0.75 7.34 2.53
C LEU A 40 0.35 7.28 3.60
N ARG A 41 0.70 8.44 4.20
CA ARG A 41 1.65 8.50 5.33
C ARG A 41 1.11 7.81 6.57
N GLN A 42 -0.18 7.92 6.85
CA GLN A 42 -0.82 7.18 7.94
C GLN A 42 -0.78 5.67 7.69
N LEU A 43 -1.03 5.23 6.45
CA LEU A 43 -0.92 3.83 6.08
C LEU A 43 0.53 3.33 6.23
N ALA A 44 1.52 4.11 5.78
CA ALA A 44 2.94 3.79 5.98
C ALA A 44 3.28 3.59 7.46
N LYS A 45 2.81 4.49 8.35
CA LYS A 45 3.00 4.36 9.80
C LYS A 45 2.33 3.10 10.37
N VAL A 46 1.16 2.71 9.88
CA VAL A 46 0.52 1.44 10.29
C VAL A 46 1.37 0.24 9.86
N VAL A 47 1.91 0.27 8.63
CA VAL A 47 2.80 -0.79 8.13
C VAL A 47 4.07 -0.88 8.98
N GLU A 48 4.59 0.26 9.44
CA GLU A 48 5.71 0.32 10.39
C GLU A 48 5.38 -0.33 11.74
N VAL A 49 4.25 0.07 12.33
CA VAL A 49 3.81 -0.42 13.66
C VAL A 49 3.51 -1.92 13.66
N LEU A 50 2.99 -2.45 12.55
CA LEU A 50 2.72 -3.89 12.42
C LEU A 50 4.00 -4.73 12.28
N GLY A 51 5.19 -4.10 12.27
CA GLY A 51 6.47 -4.79 12.12
C GLY A 51 6.66 -5.44 10.75
N VAL A 52 5.82 -5.07 9.78
CA VAL A 52 5.91 -5.54 8.40
C VAL A 52 7.09 -4.86 7.70
N GLU A 53 7.35 -3.61 8.07
CA GLU A 53 8.51 -2.79 7.71
C GLU A 53 8.94 -2.03 8.97
N PRO A 54 10.22 -1.71 9.18
CA PRO A 54 10.64 -0.91 10.34
C PRO A 54 10.58 0.60 10.10
N ALA A 55 10.73 1.05 8.85
CA ALA A 55 10.69 2.45 8.45
C ALA A 55 10.43 2.55 6.94
N VAL A 56 9.35 3.21 6.54
CA VAL A 56 9.04 3.48 5.13
C VAL A 56 9.81 4.72 4.68
N THR A 57 10.74 4.52 3.75
CA THR A 57 11.62 5.56 3.20
C THR A 57 11.09 6.16 1.89
N GLU A 58 10.28 5.40 1.14
CA GLU A 58 9.71 5.85 -0.12
C GLU A 58 8.25 5.41 -0.24
N ILE A 59 7.41 6.31 -0.75
CA ILE A 59 6.02 6.04 -1.15
C ILE A 59 5.89 6.35 -2.64
N LYS A 60 5.63 5.31 -3.45
CA LYS A 60 5.47 5.45 -4.90
C LYS A 60 4.09 5.03 -5.36
N VAL A 61 3.36 5.94 -5.98
CA VAL A 61 2.06 5.67 -6.62
C VAL A 61 2.30 5.10 -8.02
N VAL A 62 1.73 3.94 -8.34
CA VAL A 62 2.01 3.17 -9.55
C VAL A 62 0.73 2.74 -10.24
N ALA A 63 0.08 3.66 -10.94
CA ALA A 63 -1.09 3.42 -11.80
C ALA A 63 -2.37 2.94 -11.07
N ALA A 64 -3.51 3.31 -11.65
CA ALA A 64 -4.82 2.82 -11.24
C ALA A 64 -5.16 1.53 -12.00
N LYS A 65 -5.86 0.61 -11.34
CA LYS A 65 -6.37 -0.64 -11.91
C LYS A 65 -7.73 -0.97 -11.29
N ASN A 66 -8.57 -1.73 -12.00
CA ASN A 66 -9.80 -2.27 -11.44
C ASN A 66 -9.53 -3.64 -10.83
N VAL A 67 -9.94 -3.87 -9.58
CA VAL A 67 -9.84 -5.19 -8.93
C VAL A 67 -11.23 -5.69 -8.54
N PRO A 68 -11.52 -6.99 -8.75
CA PRO A 68 -12.74 -7.60 -8.21
C PRO A 68 -12.70 -7.56 -6.69
N VAL A 69 -13.79 -7.09 -6.08
CA VAL A 69 -14.01 -7.19 -4.63
C VAL A 69 -14.72 -8.51 -4.38
N VAL A 70 -14.12 -9.38 -3.56
CA VAL A 70 -14.81 -10.56 -3.06
C VAL A 70 -15.68 -10.09 -1.88
N ALA A 71 -17.00 -10.18 -2.06
CA ALA A 71 -18.00 -9.83 -1.04
C ALA A 71 -18.09 -10.90 0.05
#